data_AF-A0A496YZ81-F1
#
_entry.id   AF-A0A496YZ81-F1
#
_cell.length_a   1.000
_cell.length_b   1.000
_cell.length_c   1.000
_cell.angle_alpha   90.00
_cell.angle_beta   90.00
_cell.angle_gamma   90.00
#
_symmetry.space_group_name_H-M   'P 1'
#
loop_
_entity.id
_entity.type
_entity.pdbx_description
1 polymer ?
#
loop_
_entity_poly.entity_id
_entity_poly.type
_entity_poly.pdbx_seq_one_letter_code
_entity_poly.pdbx_strand_id
1 'polypeptide(L)'
;MITMKSILTFISCLITLTFWGSSLAYAGSYTDSAHGSTTYGVDRTSTSQYTKGHCAHCHEQHASIGGTEPAPNTLDATGPDNFCLLANNFDTTATTGPYTQDDNVCFYCHYGVDTYQSPAFSNYTYSITFGGNPDTTPATIFDAFNSTFYHNLNDVLNFAKGSSGWPSTFTADSNPCTACHNIHIAQRSCGKPSGSYDPTKSAISRPSDHDNLWGDDDGTVNPSERMDAYTSSYQAPYWNGSTTYFEPYSTNTTQDGSNLPDYVTFCTDCHNSTNTIYSTTLERNLKTIDWAIEKHGQGDATDYITVDAPYTSGSGSLGYVLSCLDCHEPHGSPNAFLIRKEVNGGALGGGIASFSTTDWHYLCDRCHQDDKELYASCQEDHYYLIHHNTTYGGDPYYTGGSCSSCHSGSGSGCGSSRSKKVCTDCHYHGSTHTYDGTTWRTF
;
A
#
# COMPACT_ATOMS: atom_id res chain seq x y z
N MET A 1 -19.55 58.41 -36.98
CA MET A 1 -19.30 59.08 -35.68
C MET A 1 -19.68 58.12 -34.58
N ILE A 2 -18.70 57.52 -33.90
CA ILE A 2 -18.96 56.73 -32.70
C ILE A 2 -19.26 57.74 -31.58
N THR A 3 -20.44 57.65 -30.99
CA THR A 3 -20.84 58.60 -29.93
C THR A 3 -20.10 58.26 -28.64
N MET A 4 -19.78 59.26 -27.82
CA MET A 4 -19.07 59.08 -26.54
C MET A 4 -19.77 58.07 -25.60
N LYS A 5 -21.10 57.99 -25.67
CA LYS A 5 -21.90 56.94 -24.99
C LYS A 5 -21.55 55.52 -25.45
N SER A 6 -21.35 55.32 -26.74
CA SER A 6 -21.01 54.01 -27.32
C SER A 6 -19.61 53.55 -26.87
N ILE A 7 -18.68 54.50 -26.70
CA ILE A 7 -17.32 54.22 -26.19
C ILE A 7 -17.38 53.83 -24.71
N LEU A 8 -18.15 54.56 -23.89
CA LEU A 8 -18.33 54.25 -22.46
C LEU A 8 -19.03 52.90 -22.23
N THR A 9 -20.05 52.56 -23.03
CA THR A 9 -20.70 51.24 -22.94
C THR A 9 -19.76 50.12 -23.34
N PHE A 10 -18.96 50.31 -24.39
CA PHE A 10 -17.99 49.31 -24.84
C PHE A 10 -16.88 49.08 -23.80
N ILE A 11 -16.34 50.15 -23.21
CA ILE A 11 -15.34 50.07 -22.13
C ILE A 11 -15.95 49.40 -20.89
N SER A 12 -17.20 49.73 -20.52
CA SER A 12 -17.88 49.12 -19.38
C SER A 12 -18.06 47.61 -19.57
N CYS A 13 -18.48 47.18 -20.77
CA CYS A 13 -18.58 45.75 -21.13
C CYS A 13 -17.23 45.05 -21.14
N LEU A 14 -16.15 45.69 -21.64
CA LEU A 14 -14.81 45.12 -21.64
C LEU A 14 -14.24 44.97 -20.21
N ILE A 15 -14.53 45.92 -19.32
CA ILE A 15 -14.18 45.86 -17.90
C ILE A 15 -14.99 44.73 -17.22
N THR A 16 -16.30 44.61 -17.47
CA THR A 16 -17.08 43.50 -16.91
C THR A 16 -16.61 42.13 -17.44
N LEU A 17 -16.27 42.02 -18.73
CA LEU A 17 -15.71 40.80 -19.33
C LEU A 17 -14.31 40.45 -18.80
N THR A 18 -13.49 41.44 -18.47
CA THR A 18 -12.18 41.18 -17.85
C THR A 18 -12.32 40.73 -16.40
N PHE A 19 -13.25 41.29 -15.62
CA PHE A 19 -13.50 40.85 -14.24
C PHE A 19 -14.32 39.55 -14.12
N TRP A 20 -15.19 39.23 -15.08
CA TRP A 20 -15.93 37.96 -15.13
C TRP A 20 -15.19 36.84 -15.85
N GLY A 21 -14.31 37.19 -16.80
CA GLY A 21 -13.49 36.23 -17.56
C GLY A 21 -12.13 35.94 -16.90
N SER A 22 -11.67 36.78 -15.97
CA SER A 22 -10.63 36.39 -15.02
C SER A 22 -11.28 35.52 -13.95
N SER A 23 -11.52 34.25 -14.27
CA SER A 23 -11.44 33.24 -13.22
C SER A 23 -10.15 33.53 -12.46
N LEU A 24 -10.24 33.75 -11.14
CA LEU A 24 -9.07 33.64 -10.27
C LEU A 24 -8.31 32.41 -10.73
N ALA A 25 -6.99 32.50 -10.94
CA ALA A 25 -6.17 31.34 -11.26
C ALA A 25 -6.36 30.35 -10.10
N TYR A 26 -7.34 29.46 -10.27
CA TYR A 26 -7.79 28.53 -9.26
C TYR A 26 -6.91 27.31 -9.48
N ALA A 27 -6.03 27.01 -8.53
CA ALA A 27 -5.18 25.83 -8.62
C ALA A 27 -5.99 24.52 -8.51
N GLY A 28 -7.33 24.59 -8.52
CA GLY A 28 -8.21 23.42 -8.46
C GLY A 28 -8.07 22.71 -7.13
N SER A 29 -8.19 21.38 -7.19
CA SER A 29 -7.96 20.45 -6.09
C SER A 29 -6.52 20.48 -5.54
N TYR A 30 -5.57 21.11 -6.23
CA TYR A 30 -4.19 21.14 -5.77
C TYR A 30 -4.03 21.84 -4.42
N THR A 31 -4.75 22.94 -4.15
CA THR A 31 -4.65 23.61 -2.84
C THR A 31 -5.20 22.78 -1.68
N ASP A 32 -6.03 21.78 -1.98
CA ASP A 32 -6.58 20.85 -0.99
C ASP A 32 -5.69 19.62 -0.79
N SER A 33 -4.71 19.40 -1.68
CA SER A 33 -3.73 18.32 -1.58
C SER A 33 -2.71 18.56 -0.47
N ALA A 34 -2.04 17.48 -0.07
CA ALA A 34 -0.92 17.52 0.85
C ALA A 34 0.23 18.37 0.31
N HIS A 35 0.47 18.34 -1.01
CA HIS A 35 1.57 19.08 -1.64
C HIS A 35 1.25 20.56 -1.86
N GLY A 36 0.01 20.91 -2.17
CA GLY A 36 -0.42 22.28 -2.44
C GLY A 36 -0.87 23.08 -1.21
N SER A 37 -0.87 22.46 -0.03
CA SER A 37 -1.23 23.14 1.22
C SER A 37 -0.25 24.26 1.59
N THR A 38 -0.77 25.45 1.87
CA THR A 38 0.05 26.57 2.40
C THR A 38 0.54 26.35 3.83
N THR A 39 0.00 25.36 4.54
CA THR A 39 0.35 25.09 5.94
C THR A 39 1.46 24.04 6.06
N TYR A 40 1.36 22.96 5.28
CA TYR A 40 2.24 21.80 5.40
C TYR A 40 2.69 21.20 4.06
N GLY A 41 2.40 21.87 2.94
CA GLY A 41 2.80 21.40 1.62
C GLY A 41 4.26 21.63 1.28
N VAL A 42 4.59 21.45 0.00
CA VAL A 42 5.96 21.48 -0.48
C VAL A 42 6.54 22.88 -0.30
N ASP A 43 7.75 22.93 0.22
CA ASP A 43 8.51 24.14 0.50
C ASP A 43 9.98 23.81 0.30
N ARG A 44 10.41 23.83 -0.96
CA ARG A 44 11.80 23.52 -1.32
C ARG A 44 12.70 24.68 -0.93
N THR A 45 13.78 24.35 -0.24
CA THR A 45 14.79 25.31 0.25
C THR A 45 15.44 26.12 -0.89
N SER A 46 15.51 25.55 -2.09
CA SER A 46 16.09 26.18 -3.29
C SER A 46 15.15 27.20 -3.97
N THR A 47 13.89 27.31 -3.56
CA THR A 47 12.84 28.10 -4.24
C THR A 47 12.12 29.07 -3.29
N SER A 48 12.89 29.72 -2.41
CA SER A 48 12.41 30.64 -1.35
C SER A 48 11.55 31.83 -1.83
N GLN A 49 11.53 32.13 -3.13
CA GLN A 49 10.69 33.16 -3.74
C GLN A 49 9.21 32.79 -3.84
N TYR A 50 8.87 31.51 -3.68
CA TYR A 50 7.50 31.01 -3.76
C TYR A 50 6.95 30.65 -2.38
N THR A 51 5.67 30.93 -2.16
CA THR A 51 4.99 30.51 -0.93
C THR A 51 4.91 28.98 -0.84
N LYS A 52 4.95 28.42 0.37
CA LYS A 52 4.69 27.00 0.61
C LYS A 52 3.42 26.52 -0.12
N GLY A 53 3.48 25.33 -0.70
CA GLY A 53 2.39 24.74 -1.45
C GLY A 53 2.25 25.26 -2.88
N HIS A 54 3.10 26.17 -3.33
CA HIS A 54 3.07 26.64 -4.72
C HIS A 54 3.67 25.60 -5.70
N CYS A 55 3.08 25.45 -6.90
CA CYS A 55 3.54 24.46 -7.90
C CYS A 55 5.01 24.64 -8.30
N ALA A 56 5.54 25.86 -8.18
CA ALA A 56 6.94 26.17 -8.48
C ALA A 56 7.96 25.59 -7.49
N HIS A 57 7.50 24.92 -6.43
CA HIS A 57 8.35 24.05 -5.62
C HIS A 57 8.61 22.70 -6.29
N CYS A 58 7.89 22.32 -7.35
CA CYS A 58 8.14 21.09 -8.09
C CYS A 58 8.49 21.39 -9.55
N HIS A 59 7.89 22.42 -10.12
CA HIS A 59 7.99 22.75 -11.54
C HIS A 59 8.78 24.04 -11.79
N GLU A 60 9.67 24.01 -12.79
CA GLU A 60 10.20 25.22 -13.41
C GLU A 60 9.11 25.87 -14.27
N GLN A 61 8.70 27.08 -13.88
CA GLN A 61 7.64 27.82 -14.55
C GLN A 61 8.14 28.56 -15.80
N HIS A 62 9.45 28.62 -15.99
CA HIS A 62 10.11 29.24 -17.13
C HIS A 62 10.93 28.17 -17.85
N ALA A 63 10.33 27.55 -18.89
CA ALA A 63 11.00 26.58 -19.76
C ALA A 63 12.38 27.04 -20.31
N SER A 64 12.68 28.34 -20.24
CA SER A 64 14.05 28.85 -20.33
C SER A 64 14.21 30.19 -19.60
N ILE A 65 15.40 30.45 -19.06
CA ILE A 65 15.85 31.76 -18.57
C ILE A 65 16.91 32.27 -19.55
N GLY A 66 16.60 33.34 -20.30
CA GLY A 66 17.52 33.91 -21.29
C GLY A 66 17.82 32.99 -22.47
N GLY A 67 16.89 32.08 -22.83
CA GLY A 67 17.06 31.11 -23.92
C GLY A 67 17.84 29.85 -23.55
N THR A 68 18.18 29.67 -22.27
CA THR A 68 18.79 28.45 -21.74
C THR A 68 17.84 27.82 -20.71
N GLU A 69 17.64 26.50 -20.79
CA GLU A 69 16.87 25.75 -19.80
C GLU A 69 17.70 25.56 -18.52
N PRO A 70 17.14 25.84 -17.33
CA PRO A 70 17.82 25.55 -16.07
C PRO A 70 18.01 24.03 -15.88
N ALA A 71 19.12 23.62 -15.28
CA ALA A 71 19.28 22.23 -14.84
C ALA A 71 18.15 21.84 -13.87
N PRO A 72 17.63 20.60 -13.93
CA PRO A 72 18.30 19.39 -14.42
C PRO A 72 17.78 18.89 -15.78
N ASN A 73 18.35 19.42 -16.87
CA ASN A 73 18.37 18.73 -18.16
C ASN A 73 19.31 17.53 -18.00
N THR A 74 18.75 16.37 -17.66
CA THR A 74 19.50 15.13 -17.71
C THR A 74 19.37 14.52 -19.09
N LEU A 75 20.51 14.13 -19.66
CA LEU A 75 20.64 13.29 -20.87
C LEU A 75 20.69 14.03 -22.23
N ASP A 76 21.33 15.19 -22.33
CA ASP A 76 21.62 15.87 -23.61
C ASP A 76 20.35 16.19 -24.44
N ALA A 77 19.19 16.31 -23.79
CA ALA A 77 17.92 16.53 -24.47
C ALA A 77 17.85 17.95 -25.05
N THR A 78 17.55 18.05 -26.34
CA THR A 78 17.26 19.33 -27.01
C THR A 78 15.77 19.64 -26.90
N GLY A 79 15.38 20.56 -26.01
CA GLY A 79 13.99 21.01 -25.85
C GLY A 79 13.53 20.95 -24.39
N PRO A 80 12.36 21.53 -24.07
CA PRO A 80 11.86 21.62 -22.70
C PRO A 80 11.57 20.23 -22.11
N ASP A 81 11.87 20.02 -20.83
CA ASP A 81 11.53 18.79 -20.11
C ASP A 81 10.02 18.49 -20.14
N ASN A 82 9.65 17.22 -20.34
CA ASN A 82 8.25 16.77 -20.52
C ASN A 82 7.30 17.15 -19.36
N PHE A 83 7.85 17.51 -18.20
CA PHE A 83 7.09 17.95 -17.02
C PHE A 83 7.65 19.24 -16.39
N CYS A 84 8.67 19.85 -16.99
CA CYS A 84 9.40 21.01 -16.43
C CYS A 84 9.73 20.84 -14.93
N LEU A 85 10.30 19.71 -14.51
CA LEU A 85 10.56 19.45 -13.08
C LEU A 85 11.89 20.06 -12.63
N LEU A 86 11.98 20.47 -11.37
CA LEU A 86 13.23 20.94 -10.75
C LEU A 86 14.17 19.80 -10.31
N ALA A 87 13.89 18.57 -10.74
CA ALA A 87 14.59 17.34 -10.42
C ALA A 87 14.29 16.29 -11.50
N ASN A 88 15.16 15.27 -11.62
CA ASN A 88 14.89 14.14 -12.49
C ASN A 88 13.58 13.47 -12.11
N ASN A 89 12.73 13.18 -13.10
CA ASN A 89 11.47 12.52 -12.81
C ASN A 89 11.70 11.10 -12.25
N PHE A 90 12.28 10.23 -13.07
CA PHE A 90 12.76 8.91 -12.67
C PHE A 90 13.93 8.48 -13.55
N ASP A 91 15.04 8.04 -12.95
CA ASP A 91 16.17 7.46 -13.67
C ASP A 91 15.84 6.02 -14.09
N THR A 92 15.48 5.84 -15.35
CA THR A 92 15.16 4.51 -15.92
C THR A 92 16.36 3.57 -16.02
N THR A 93 17.59 4.05 -15.77
CA THR A 93 18.78 3.19 -15.65
C THR A 93 18.87 2.51 -14.28
N ALA A 94 18.17 3.03 -13.26
CA ALA A 94 18.04 2.42 -11.93
C ALA A 94 17.05 1.24 -11.95
N THR A 95 17.48 0.13 -12.53
CA THR A 95 16.64 -1.07 -12.74
C THR A 95 16.38 -1.88 -11.47
N THR A 96 17.19 -1.72 -10.43
CA THR A 96 17.03 -2.27 -9.07
C THR A 96 17.64 -1.29 -8.07
N GLY A 97 17.30 -1.43 -6.79
CA GLY A 97 17.93 -0.69 -5.71
C GLY A 97 19.37 -1.17 -5.44
N PRO A 98 20.12 -0.48 -4.57
CA PRO A 98 19.68 0.71 -3.83
C PRO A 98 19.52 1.93 -4.75
N TYR A 99 18.48 2.72 -4.52
CA TYR A 99 18.22 3.98 -5.18
C TYR A 99 18.98 5.13 -4.52
N THR A 100 19.32 6.15 -5.29
CA THR A 100 19.86 7.42 -4.82
C THR A 100 18.79 8.52 -4.80
N GLN A 101 19.07 9.66 -4.15
CA GLN A 101 18.14 10.79 -4.15
C GLN A 101 17.83 11.30 -5.57
N ASP A 102 18.79 11.20 -6.48
CA ASP A 102 18.70 11.69 -7.86
C ASP A 102 17.87 10.77 -8.79
N ASP A 103 17.56 9.56 -8.33
CA ASP A 103 16.86 8.56 -9.14
C ASP A 103 15.36 8.85 -9.26
N ASN A 104 14.77 9.65 -8.38
CA ASN A 104 13.34 9.95 -8.40
C ASN A 104 13.03 11.31 -7.75
N VAL A 105 12.24 12.15 -8.42
CA VAL A 105 11.83 13.47 -7.87
C VAL A 105 11.16 13.37 -6.50
N CYS A 106 10.43 12.30 -6.21
CA CYS A 106 9.82 12.07 -4.89
C CYS A 106 10.89 11.97 -3.81
N PHE A 107 12.05 11.37 -4.10
CA PHE A 107 13.14 11.20 -3.13
C PHE A 107 13.80 12.53 -2.76
N TYR A 108 13.76 13.56 -3.61
CA TYR A 108 14.27 14.89 -3.24
C TYR A 108 13.56 15.50 -2.03
N CYS A 109 12.27 15.20 -1.86
CA CYS A 109 11.45 15.72 -0.76
C CYS A 109 11.26 14.69 0.36
N HIS A 110 11.11 13.41 0.00
CA HIS A 110 10.89 12.31 0.94
C HIS A 110 12.19 11.57 1.34
N TYR A 111 13.29 12.31 1.43
CA TYR A 111 14.61 11.79 1.81
C TYR A 111 14.85 11.71 3.32
N GLY A 112 14.25 12.61 4.10
CA GLY A 112 14.55 12.79 5.53
C GLY A 112 15.61 13.87 5.77
N VAL A 113 16.66 13.56 6.54
CA VAL A 113 17.77 14.51 6.79
C VAL A 113 18.49 14.80 5.47
N ASP A 114 18.85 16.06 5.21
CA ASP A 114 19.43 16.54 3.93
C ASP A 114 18.46 16.54 2.73
N THR A 115 17.15 16.41 2.98
CA THR A 115 16.11 16.67 1.98
C THR A 115 16.12 18.12 1.49
N TYR A 116 15.60 18.34 0.28
CA TYR A 116 15.35 19.69 -0.24
C TYR A 116 14.10 20.34 0.37
N GLN A 117 13.24 19.58 1.05
CA GLN A 117 12.04 20.06 1.72
C GLN A 117 12.33 20.76 3.07
N SER A 118 11.66 21.87 3.35
CA SER A 118 11.72 22.57 4.64
C SER A 118 10.36 22.66 5.34
N PRO A 119 10.24 22.23 6.61
CA PRO A 119 11.21 21.41 7.33
C PRO A 119 11.28 20.00 6.74
N ALA A 120 12.39 19.30 6.99
CA ALA A 120 12.44 17.86 6.78
C ALA A 120 11.34 17.15 7.58
N PHE A 121 10.78 16.09 7.03
CA PHE A 121 9.72 15.33 7.67
C PHE A 121 9.89 13.82 7.43
N SER A 122 9.28 13.03 8.31
CA SER A 122 9.20 11.58 8.19
C SER A 122 7.92 11.17 7.48
N ASN A 123 8.02 10.14 6.66
CA ASN A 123 6.89 9.51 6.00
C ASN A 123 7.01 8.00 6.27
N TYR A 124 6.54 7.60 7.43
CA TYR A 124 6.72 6.24 7.93
C TYR A 124 5.91 5.20 7.15
N THR A 125 6.26 3.93 7.36
CA THR A 125 5.54 2.79 6.78
C THR A 125 4.13 2.64 7.34
N TYR A 126 3.34 1.73 6.77
CA TYR A 126 1.97 1.47 7.22
C TYR A 126 1.95 0.96 8.67
N SER A 127 2.84 0.02 9.02
CA SER A 127 2.95 -0.49 10.40
C SER A 127 3.14 0.63 11.44
N ILE A 128 3.88 1.69 11.11
CA ILE A 128 4.14 2.78 12.05
C ILE A 128 2.97 3.77 12.03
N THR A 129 2.57 4.21 10.84
CA THR A 129 1.59 5.28 10.65
C THR A 129 0.20 4.87 11.11
N PHE A 130 -0.19 3.64 10.78
CA PHE A 130 -1.55 3.13 10.97
C PHE A 130 -1.61 1.95 11.95
N GLY A 131 -0.55 1.14 12.01
CA GLY A 131 -0.44 0.02 12.95
C GLY A 131 -0.01 0.39 14.37
N GLY A 132 0.73 1.50 14.55
CA GLY A 132 1.23 1.92 15.87
C GLY A 132 2.59 1.34 16.28
N ASN A 133 3.32 0.74 15.34
CA ASN A 133 4.63 0.16 15.62
C ASN A 133 5.61 1.24 16.11
N PRO A 134 6.29 1.04 17.26
CA PRO A 134 7.22 2.02 17.82
C PRO A 134 8.55 2.08 17.05
N ASP A 135 8.88 1.07 16.25
CA ASP A 135 10.10 1.07 15.44
C ASP A 135 9.90 1.93 14.19
N THR A 136 10.47 3.13 14.26
CA THR A 136 10.38 4.20 13.26
C THR A 136 11.17 3.94 11.97
N THR A 137 11.74 2.75 11.76
CA THR A 137 12.56 2.42 10.58
C THR A 137 11.81 1.48 9.64
N PRO A 138 11.68 1.71 8.33
CA PRO A 138 12.08 2.89 7.57
C PRO A 138 11.36 4.18 7.99
N ALA A 139 12.09 5.30 8.01
CA ALA A 139 11.56 6.59 8.47
C ALA A 139 10.96 7.45 7.34
N THR A 140 11.33 7.16 6.11
CA THR A 140 11.01 7.95 4.92
C THR A 140 10.64 7.06 3.76
N ILE A 141 10.05 7.64 2.71
CA ILE A 141 9.75 6.89 1.47
C ILE A 141 11.06 6.42 0.82
N PHE A 142 12.11 7.25 0.83
CA PHE A 142 13.44 6.87 0.34
C PHE A 142 14.00 5.65 1.08
N ASP A 143 13.93 5.63 2.42
CA ASP A 143 14.39 4.48 3.21
C ASP A 143 13.56 3.22 2.95
N ALA A 144 12.24 3.38 2.74
CA ALA A 144 11.36 2.26 2.45
C ALA A 144 11.72 1.60 1.11
N PHE A 145 11.87 2.37 0.05
CA PHE A 145 12.30 1.83 -1.26
C PHE A 145 13.76 1.33 -1.29
N ASN A 146 14.55 1.65 -0.27
CA ASN A 146 15.89 1.12 -0.04
C ASN A 146 15.95 0.01 1.03
N SER A 147 14.80 -0.51 1.46
CA SER A 147 14.73 -1.67 2.33
C SER A 147 15.11 -2.95 1.61
N THR A 148 15.36 -4.04 2.36
CA THR A 148 15.73 -5.35 1.78
C THR A 148 14.72 -5.84 0.75
N PHE A 149 13.42 -5.61 0.99
CA PHE A 149 12.34 -5.95 0.08
C PHE A 149 11.50 -4.71 -0.17
N TYR A 150 11.21 -4.43 -1.44
CA TYR A 150 10.53 -3.21 -1.86
C TYR A 150 9.83 -3.45 -3.20
N HIS A 151 8.84 -2.62 -3.52
CA HIS A 151 8.29 -2.57 -4.87
C HIS A 151 9.32 -1.92 -5.78
N ASN A 152 9.86 -2.69 -6.73
CA ASN A 152 10.85 -2.18 -7.67
C ASN A 152 10.21 -1.13 -8.59
N LEU A 153 10.69 0.11 -8.49
CA LEU A 153 10.13 1.25 -9.21
C LEU A 153 10.23 1.11 -10.74
N ASN A 154 11.30 0.50 -11.25
CA ASN A 154 11.42 0.24 -12.68
C ASN A 154 10.43 -0.84 -13.14
N ASP A 155 10.22 -1.90 -12.34
CA ASP A 155 9.20 -2.92 -12.65
C ASP A 155 7.79 -2.32 -12.62
N VAL A 156 7.49 -1.44 -11.64
CA VAL A 156 6.22 -0.71 -11.56
C VAL A 156 6.01 0.16 -12.80
N LEU A 157 7.00 0.96 -13.21
CA LEU A 157 6.92 1.77 -14.43
C LEU A 157 6.66 0.90 -15.67
N ASN A 158 7.38 -0.21 -15.80
CA ASN A 158 7.27 -1.10 -16.96
C ASN A 158 5.93 -1.81 -17.04
N PHE A 159 5.39 -2.24 -15.90
CA PHE A 159 4.06 -2.81 -15.83
C PHE A 159 2.99 -1.77 -16.16
N ALA A 160 3.04 -0.62 -15.49
CA ALA A 160 2.07 0.47 -15.62
C ALA A 160 1.92 0.96 -17.06
N LYS A 161 3.02 1.29 -17.73
CA LYS A 161 3.00 1.82 -19.11
C LYS A 161 2.55 0.79 -20.15
N GLY A 162 2.66 -0.50 -19.84
CA GLY A 162 2.27 -1.61 -20.72
C GLY A 162 0.85 -2.11 -20.48
N SER A 163 0.18 -1.65 -19.42
CA SER A 163 -1.09 -2.21 -18.98
C SER A 163 -2.28 -1.65 -19.76
N SER A 164 -3.07 -2.55 -20.35
CA SER A 164 -4.35 -2.18 -20.97
C SER A 164 -5.36 -1.79 -19.89
N GLY A 165 -5.94 -0.59 -19.99
CA GLY A 165 -6.91 -0.06 -19.03
C GLY A 165 -6.34 1.02 -18.09
N TRP A 166 -5.04 1.29 -18.19
CA TRP A 166 -4.42 2.42 -17.50
C TRP A 166 -4.56 3.70 -18.34
N PRO A 167 -4.56 4.88 -17.71
CA PRO A 167 -4.63 6.16 -18.41
C PRO A 167 -3.58 6.20 -19.51
N SER A 168 -3.98 6.59 -20.72
CA SER A 168 -3.06 6.75 -21.85
C SER A 168 -2.00 7.85 -21.60
N THR A 169 -2.19 8.64 -20.54
CA THR A 169 -1.26 9.65 -20.03
C THR A 169 -0.13 9.06 -19.19
N PHE A 170 -0.22 7.80 -18.75
CA PHE A 170 0.88 7.09 -18.11
C PHE A 170 1.82 6.53 -19.20
N THR A 171 2.98 7.15 -19.34
CA THR A 171 3.93 6.90 -20.44
C THR A 171 5.27 6.39 -19.92
N ALA A 172 6.23 6.17 -20.83
CA ALA A 172 7.59 5.82 -20.45
C ALA A 172 8.31 6.92 -19.64
N ASP A 173 7.84 8.17 -19.75
CA ASP A 173 8.41 9.30 -19.03
C ASP A 173 7.73 9.53 -17.67
N SER A 174 6.64 8.81 -17.36
CA SER A 174 5.91 8.94 -16.09
C SER A 174 6.73 8.46 -14.90
N ASN A 175 6.40 8.98 -13.72
CA ASN A 175 7.03 8.53 -12.49
C ASN A 175 6.36 7.23 -12.00
N PRO A 176 7.11 6.19 -11.60
CA PRO A 176 6.51 4.98 -11.05
C PRO A 176 5.73 5.21 -9.75
N CYS A 177 6.10 6.19 -8.93
CA CYS A 177 5.33 6.56 -7.74
C CYS A 177 3.92 7.04 -8.12
N THR A 178 3.76 7.66 -9.30
CA THR A 178 2.45 8.09 -9.77
C THR A 178 1.62 6.97 -10.38
N ALA A 179 2.05 5.70 -10.30
CA ALA A 179 1.15 4.58 -10.55
C ALA A 179 0.10 4.46 -9.44
N CYS A 180 0.48 4.79 -8.21
CA CYS A 180 -0.32 4.60 -6.99
C CYS A 180 -0.81 5.92 -6.38
N HIS A 181 -0.26 7.05 -6.83
CA HIS A 181 -0.51 8.36 -6.25
C HIS A 181 -0.70 9.42 -7.33
N ASN A 182 -1.77 10.20 -7.26
CA ASN A 182 -1.85 11.44 -8.00
C ASN A 182 -1.39 12.58 -7.09
N ILE A 183 -0.13 13.00 -7.26
CA ILE A 183 0.52 13.98 -6.37
C ILE A 183 -0.20 15.34 -6.33
N HIS A 184 -1.00 15.66 -7.35
CA HIS A 184 -1.75 16.92 -7.42
C HIS A 184 -2.99 16.91 -6.56
N ILE A 185 -3.49 15.74 -6.15
CA ILE A 185 -4.71 15.62 -5.33
C ILE A 185 -4.47 14.83 -4.04
N ALA A 186 -3.39 14.04 -3.93
CA ALA A 186 -3.06 13.24 -2.75
C ALA A 186 -3.13 14.07 -1.47
N GLN A 187 -3.93 13.63 -0.50
CA GLN A 187 -4.20 14.33 0.75
C GLN A 187 -3.50 13.68 1.93
N ARG A 188 -3.32 14.47 2.99
CA ARG A 188 -2.77 14.01 4.27
C ARG A 188 -3.90 13.42 5.12
N SER A 189 -4.05 12.10 5.11
CA SER A 189 -5.05 11.37 5.92
C SER A 189 -4.66 11.19 7.38
N CYS A 190 -3.38 11.33 7.73
CA CYS A 190 -2.88 11.07 9.07
C CYS A 190 -2.03 12.21 9.66
N GLY A 191 -2.00 12.24 10.99
CA GLY A 191 -0.93 12.91 11.73
C GLY A 191 -1.19 14.33 12.20
N LYS A 192 -2.44 14.78 12.40
CA LYS A 192 -2.77 15.84 13.38
C LYS A 192 -4.21 15.72 13.93
N PRO A 193 -4.38 15.56 15.27
CA PRO A 193 -3.32 15.32 16.27
C PRO A 193 -2.55 14.00 16.03
N SER A 194 -1.37 13.84 16.65
CA SER A 194 -0.59 12.58 16.54
C SER A 194 -1.44 11.38 17.00
N GLY A 195 -1.45 10.29 16.23
CA GLY A 195 -2.37 9.18 16.47
C GLY A 195 -3.81 9.45 15.99
N SER A 196 -4.02 10.43 15.13
CA SER A 196 -5.29 10.66 14.44
C SER A 196 -5.22 10.28 12.96
N TYR A 197 -6.37 9.87 12.46
CA TYR A 197 -6.61 9.53 11.08
C TYR A 197 -7.97 10.11 10.67
N ASP A 198 -8.02 10.69 9.48
CA ASP A 198 -9.22 11.26 8.87
C ASP A 198 -9.65 10.35 7.71
N PRO A 199 -10.73 9.57 7.86
CA PRO A 199 -11.14 8.65 6.82
C PRO A 199 -11.51 9.36 5.52
N THR A 200 -12.04 10.58 5.56
CA THR A 200 -12.49 11.28 4.34
C THR A 200 -11.33 11.92 3.54
N LYS A 201 -10.11 11.42 3.74
CA LYS A 201 -8.91 11.86 3.03
C LYS A 201 -8.12 10.65 2.62
N SER A 202 -7.52 10.71 1.45
CA SER A 202 -6.66 9.63 0.94
C SER A 202 -5.42 10.17 0.25
N ALA A 203 -4.34 9.40 0.31
CA ALA A 203 -3.11 9.68 -0.42
C ALA A 203 -3.02 8.88 -1.73
N ILE A 204 -3.91 7.92 -1.95
CA ILE A 204 -3.86 7.00 -3.07
C ILE A 204 -4.88 7.36 -4.13
N SER A 205 -4.52 7.11 -5.38
CA SER A 205 -5.43 7.09 -6.53
C SER A 205 -5.21 5.79 -7.28
N ARG A 206 -6.29 5.15 -7.72
CA ARG A 206 -6.15 3.89 -8.44
C ARG A 206 -5.49 4.14 -9.79
N PRO A 207 -4.60 3.25 -10.25
CA PRO A 207 -4.10 3.32 -11.60
C PRO A 207 -5.20 3.45 -12.65
N SER A 208 -6.27 2.65 -12.56
CA SER A 208 -7.41 2.68 -13.50
C SER A 208 -8.30 3.92 -13.38
N ASP A 209 -8.19 4.68 -12.29
CA ASP A 209 -8.99 5.87 -11.99
C ASP A 209 -8.13 6.96 -11.36
N HIS A 210 -7.11 7.37 -12.11
CA HIS A 210 -5.99 8.12 -11.55
C HIS A 210 -6.32 9.58 -11.21
N ASP A 211 -7.40 10.12 -11.76
CA ASP A 211 -7.82 11.51 -11.55
C ASP A 211 -8.71 11.68 -10.31
N ASN A 212 -9.05 10.58 -9.62
CA ASN A 212 -9.83 10.57 -8.39
C ASN A 212 -8.99 9.96 -7.25
N LEU A 213 -9.19 10.46 -6.03
CA LEU A 213 -8.68 9.80 -4.84
C LEU A 213 -9.50 8.52 -4.59
N TRP A 214 -8.85 7.52 -4.00
CA TRP A 214 -9.51 6.26 -3.66
C TRP A 214 -9.65 6.12 -2.14
N GLY A 215 -10.87 5.85 -1.68
CA GLY A 215 -11.19 5.70 -0.27
C GLY A 215 -11.13 7.02 0.49
N ASP A 216 -11.46 8.14 -0.16
CA ASP A 216 -11.70 9.43 0.49
C ASP A 216 -13.20 9.75 0.65
N ASP A 217 -14.08 8.84 0.21
CA ASP A 217 -15.54 9.01 0.31
C ASP A 217 -16.04 9.10 1.76
N ASP A 218 -17.04 9.93 2.04
CA ASP A 218 -17.59 10.08 3.40
C ASP A 218 -18.57 8.95 3.80
N GLY A 219 -18.54 7.81 3.09
CA GLY A 219 -19.45 6.68 3.26
C GLY A 219 -20.84 6.93 2.66
N THR A 220 -21.07 8.07 1.99
CA THR A 220 -22.36 8.37 1.33
C THR A 220 -22.37 8.07 -0.16
N VAL A 221 -21.21 7.76 -0.73
CA VAL A 221 -21.04 7.43 -2.14
C VAL A 221 -21.38 5.94 -2.34
N ASN A 222 -22.00 5.57 -3.47
CA ASN A 222 -22.42 4.19 -3.73
C ASN A 222 -21.91 3.73 -5.12
N PRO A 223 -21.08 2.66 -5.18
CA PRO A 223 -20.54 1.94 -4.02
C PRO A 223 -19.53 2.81 -3.25
N SER A 224 -19.48 2.64 -1.94
CA SER A 224 -18.46 3.27 -1.10
C SER A 224 -17.11 2.59 -1.34
N GLU A 225 -16.01 3.31 -1.19
CA GLU A 225 -14.64 2.83 -1.49
C GLU A 225 -13.93 2.35 -0.21
N ARG A 226 -14.73 1.76 0.69
CA ARG A 226 -14.33 1.32 2.03
C ARG A 226 -14.34 -0.19 2.15
N MET A 227 -13.57 -0.72 3.10
CA MET A 227 -13.48 -2.17 3.32
C MET A 227 -14.82 -2.82 3.71
N ASP A 228 -15.70 -2.11 4.44
CA ASP A 228 -17.03 -2.62 4.80
C ASP A 228 -17.97 -2.71 3.57
N ALA A 229 -17.79 -1.82 2.60
CA ALA A 229 -18.49 -1.86 1.31
C ALA A 229 -17.95 -2.97 0.41
N TYR A 230 -16.65 -3.28 0.50
CA TYR A 230 -16.05 -4.44 -0.17
C TYR A 230 -16.61 -5.76 0.38
N THR A 231 -16.75 -5.87 1.70
CA THR A 231 -17.31 -7.06 2.37
C THR A 231 -17.77 -6.76 3.79
N SER A 232 -18.94 -7.31 4.17
CA SER A 232 -19.44 -7.24 5.55
C SER A 232 -18.65 -8.10 6.54
N SER A 233 -17.69 -8.88 6.04
CA SER A 233 -16.89 -9.81 6.86
C SER A 233 -15.48 -9.28 7.12
N TYR A 234 -15.15 -8.04 6.75
CA TYR A 234 -13.84 -7.49 7.08
C TYR A 234 -13.71 -7.29 8.60
N GLN A 235 -12.55 -7.63 9.13
CA GLN A 235 -12.21 -7.42 10.54
C GLN A 235 -10.85 -6.76 10.65
N ALA A 236 -10.83 -5.51 11.10
CA ALA A 236 -9.59 -4.77 11.32
C ALA A 236 -8.71 -5.46 12.38
N PRO A 237 -7.38 -5.52 12.18
CA PRO A 237 -6.44 -5.96 13.19
C PRO A 237 -6.40 -5.01 14.38
N TYR A 238 -5.91 -5.49 15.53
CA TYR A 238 -5.61 -4.60 16.65
C TYR A 238 -4.50 -3.60 16.31
N TRP A 239 -4.63 -2.40 16.86
CA TRP A 239 -3.54 -1.42 16.92
C TRP A 239 -2.49 -1.88 17.95
N ASN A 240 -1.23 -1.54 17.72
CA ASN A 240 -0.10 -2.03 18.51
C ASN A 240 -0.28 -1.95 20.03
N GLY A 241 -0.09 -3.07 20.73
CA GLY A 241 -0.20 -3.13 22.19
C GLY A 241 -1.62 -2.93 22.72
N SER A 242 -2.63 -3.07 21.86
CA SER A 242 -4.04 -2.95 22.20
C SER A 242 -4.78 -4.27 22.02
N THR A 243 -5.82 -4.46 22.83
CA THR A 243 -6.87 -5.48 22.63
C THR A 243 -8.26 -4.83 22.55
N THR A 244 -8.31 -3.50 22.44
CA THR A 244 -9.52 -2.69 22.50
C THR A 244 -9.65 -1.74 21.30
N TYR A 245 -8.51 -1.34 20.74
CA TYR A 245 -8.41 -0.39 19.64
C TYR A 245 -7.82 -1.06 18.41
N PHE A 246 -8.31 -0.66 17.25
CA PHE A 246 -8.04 -1.28 15.96
C PHE A 246 -7.21 -0.36 15.08
N GLU A 247 -6.58 -0.90 14.04
CA GLU A 247 -6.02 -0.06 12.99
C GLU A 247 -7.15 0.75 12.31
N PRO A 248 -6.91 1.99 11.82
CA PRO A 248 -5.59 2.58 11.56
C PRO A 248 -5.12 3.62 12.60
N TYR A 249 -5.69 3.71 13.81
CA TYR A 249 -5.24 4.70 14.80
C TYR A 249 -5.53 4.31 16.25
N SER A 250 -4.76 4.87 17.19
CA SER A 250 -4.62 4.39 18.58
C SER A 250 -5.86 4.46 19.47
N THR A 251 -6.93 5.10 19.01
CA THR A 251 -8.23 5.18 19.71
C THR A 251 -9.39 4.74 18.83
N ASN A 252 -9.11 4.04 17.73
CA ASN A 252 -10.14 3.57 16.82
C ASN A 252 -10.89 2.39 17.44
N THR A 253 -12.21 2.47 17.50
CA THR A 253 -13.08 1.37 17.94
C THR A 253 -13.83 0.71 16.77
N THR A 254 -13.66 1.22 15.55
CA THR A 254 -14.26 0.68 14.33
C THR A 254 -13.51 -0.57 13.89
N GLN A 255 -14.26 -1.65 13.65
CA GLN A 255 -13.73 -3.00 13.34
C GLN A 255 -14.06 -3.44 11.92
N ASP A 256 -15.17 -2.95 11.37
CA ASP A 256 -15.72 -3.38 10.09
C ASP A 256 -15.04 -2.74 8.88
N GLY A 257 -14.11 -1.81 9.09
CA GLY A 257 -13.37 -1.15 8.01
C GLY A 257 -14.14 -0.03 7.32
N SER A 258 -15.26 0.45 7.87
CA SER A 258 -15.99 1.62 7.39
C SER A 258 -15.18 2.93 7.41
N ASN A 259 -14.03 2.93 8.09
CA ASN A 259 -13.06 4.02 8.09
C ASN A 259 -11.79 3.71 7.30
N LEU A 260 -11.67 2.55 6.66
CA LEU A 260 -10.46 2.14 5.94
C LEU A 260 -10.73 2.10 4.44
N PRO A 261 -9.86 2.67 3.59
CA PRO A 261 -9.93 2.48 2.15
C PRO A 261 -9.98 1.00 1.80
N ASP A 262 -10.73 0.66 0.76
CA ASP A 262 -10.71 -0.66 0.16
C ASP A 262 -9.34 -0.89 -0.52
N TYR A 263 -8.36 -1.30 0.29
CA TYR A 263 -7.02 -1.60 -0.20
C TYR A 263 -6.99 -2.89 -1.02
N VAL A 264 -8.01 -3.75 -0.93
CA VAL A 264 -8.10 -4.94 -1.79
C VAL A 264 -8.33 -4.50 -3.23
N THR A 265 -9.36 -3.70 -3.50
CA THR A 265 -9.64 -3.19 -4.85
C THR A 265 -8.49 -2.34 -5.37
N PHE A 266 -7.85 -1.55 -4.50
CA PHE A 266 -6.67 -0.77 -4.88
C PHE A 266 -5.48 -1.66 -5.31
N CYS A 267 -5.10 -2.65 -4.50
CA CYS A 267 -3.96 -3.51 -4.80
C CYS A 267 -4.24 -4.44 -5.99
N THR A 268 -5.48 -4.92 -6.13
CA THR A 268 -5.89 -5.85 -7.19
C THR A 268 -6.09 -5.20 -8.55
N ASP A 269 -6.02 -3.87 -8.62
CA ASP A 269 -5.88 -3.14 -9.88
C ASP A 269 -4.61 -3.56 -10.65
N CYS A 270 -3.55 -3.92 -9.90
CA CYS A 270 -2.33 -4.54 -10.44
C CYS A 270 -2.27 -6.05 -10.17
N HIS A 271 -2.42 -6.45 -8.91
CA HIS A 271 -2.23 -7.82 -8.44
C HIS A 271 -3.53 -8.61 -8.53
N ASN A 272 -3.80 -9.24 -9.69
CA ASN A 272 -5.02 -10.03 -9.88
C ASN A 272 -4.74 -11.37 -10.56
N SER A 273 -5.82 -12.06 -10.94
CA SER A 273 -5.81 -13.41 -11.49
C SER A 273 -5.32 -13.47 -12.93
N THR A 274 -5.16 -12.31 -13.59
CA THR A 274 -4.87 -12.21 -15.03
C THR A 274 -3.55 -11.53 -15.34
N ASN A 275 -3.14 -10.57 -14.52
CA ASN A 275 -1.94 -9.78 -14.75
C ASN A 275 -0.68 -10.64 -14.53
N THR A 276 0.18 -10.69 -15.55
CA THR A 276 1.51 -11.29 -15.44
C THR A 276 2.53 -10.21 -15.15
N ILE A 277 3.00 -10.16 -13.90
CA ILE A 277 3.97 -9.16 -13.44
C ILE A 277 5.33 -9.85 -13.29
N TYR A 278 6.33 -9.40 -14.03
CA TYR A 278 7.71 -9.85 -13.87
C TYR A 278 8.40 -9.03 -12.78
N SER A 279 9.06 -9.70 -11.84
CA SER A 279 9.94 -9.05 -10.86
C SER A 279 11.39 -9.25 -11.28
N THR A 280 12.07 -8.15 -11.57
CA THR A 280 13.50 -8.14 -11.87
C THR A 280 14.30 -8.58 -10.65
N THR A 281 13.92 -8.13 -9.45
CA THR A 281 14.59 -8.50 -8.19
C THR A 281 14.50 -10.00 -7.87
N LEU A 282 13.40 -10.67 -8.26
CA LEU A 282 13.21 -12.11 -8.01
C LEU A 282 13.50 -12.98 -9.24
N GLU A 283 13.83 -12.38 -10.38
CA GLU A 283 14.06 -13.03 -11.68
C GLU A 283 12.96 -13.99 -12.11
N ARG A 284 11.70 -13.65 -11.81
CA ARG A 284 10.54 -14.48 -12.11
C ARG A 284 9.25 -13.68 -12.17
N ASN A 285 8.21 -14.28 -12.74
CA ASN A 285 6.86 -13.77 -12.58
C ASN A 285 6.37 -13.92 -11.13
N LEU A 286 5.67 -12.91 -10.66
CA LEU A 286 4.90 -12.98 -9.43
C LEU A 286 3.75 -13.97 -9.59
N LYS A 287 3.32 -14.58 -8.48
CA LYS A 287 2.12 -15.40 -8.47
C LYS A 287 0.92 -14.46 -8.65
N THR A 288 -0.02 -14.88 -9.49
CA THR A 288 -1.34 -14.24 -9.58
C THR A 288 -2.13 -14.52 -8.32
N ILE A 289 -3.11 -13.67 -8.04
CA ILE A 289 -3.94 -13.72 -6.84
C ILE A 289 -5.39 -13.49 -7.25
N ASP A 290 -6.32 -14.20 -6.64
CA ASP A 290 -7.76 -13.97 -6.85
C ASP A 290 -8.46 -13.80 -5.50
N TRP A 291 -8.46 -12.56 -5.00
CA TRP A 291 -9.00 -12.26 -3.66
C TRP A 291 -10.49 -12.58 -3.53
N ALA A 292 -11.22 -12.74 -4.63
CA ALA A 292 -12.62 -13.19 -4.59
C ALA A 292 -12.76 -14.65 -4.12
N ILE A 293 -11.67 -15.42 -4.12
CA ILE A 293 -11.69 -16.85 -3.81
C ILE A 293 -10.63 -17.31 -2.80
N GLU A 294 -9.61 -16.51 -2.47
CA GLU A 294 -8.66 -16.83 -1.38
C GLU A 294 -9.40 -16.92 -0.02
N LYS A 295 -8.92 -17.77 0.90
CA LYS A 295 -9.52 -18.00 2.24
C LYS A 295 -9.40 -16.80 3.18
N HIS A 296 -8.39 -15.95 3.01
CA HIS A 296 -8.31 -14.65 3.69
C HIS A 296 -8.96 -13.52 2.86
N GLY A 297 -9.42 -13.83 1.65
CA GLY A 297 -10.26 -12.99 0.81
C GLY A 297 -11.74 -13.35 0.95
N GLN A 298 -12.54 -13.17 -0.10
CA GLN A 298 -13.97 -13.50 -0.10
C GLN A 298 -14.27 -15.00 -0.26
N GLY A 299 -13.24 -15.85 -0.37
CA GLY A 299 -13.41 -17.29 -0.44
C GLY A 299 -13.80 -17.86 0.92
N ASP A 300 -14.89 -18.62 0.97
CA ASP A 300 -15.26 -19.35 2.18
C ASP A 300 -14.13 -20.31 2.56
N ALA A 301 -13.69 -20.24 3.83
CA ALA A 301 -12.96 -21.36 4.38
C ALA A 301 -13.91 -22.56 4.48
N THR A 302 -13.38 -23.73 4.19
CA THR A 302 -14.12 -24.99 4.26
C THR A 302 -14.71 -25.26 5.64
N ASP A 303 -13.97 -24.89 6.67
CA ASP A 303 -14.28 -25.22 8.05
C ASP A 303 -13.71 -24.15 8.98
N TYR A 304 -14.08 -24.23 10.27
CA TYR A 304 -13.55 -23.30 11.26
C TYR A 304 -12.08 -23.59 11.58
N ILE A 305 -11.36 -22.54 11.97
CA ILE A 305 -9.98 -22.59 12.41
C ILE A 305 -9.84 -21.76 13.69
N THR A 306 -8.92 -22.16 14.58
CA THR A 306 -8.63 -21.41 15.81
C THR A 306 -7.77 -20.20 15.48
N VAL A 307 -8.21 -19.04 15.98
CA VAL A 307 -7.63 -17.73 15.69
C VAL A 307 -7.61 -16.89 16.94
N ASP A 308 -6.66 -15.98 17.00
CA ASP A 308 -6.59 -14.96 18.04
C ASP A 308 -7.54 -13.81 17.76
N ALA A 309 -7.96 -13.18 18.86
CA ALA A 309 -8.71 -11.95 18.79
C ALA A 309 -7.92 -10.88 17.98
N PRO A 310 -8.62 -9.99 17.25
CA PRO A 310 -10.07 -9.77 17.28
C PRO A 310 -10.85 -10.67 16.33
N TYR A 311 -10.17 -11.54 15.60
CA TYR A 311 -10.80 -12.46 14.69
C TYR A 311 -11.65 -13.44 15.50
N THR A 312 -12.89 -13.62 15.10
CA THR A 312 -13.81 -14.49 15.83
C THR A 312 -13.75 -15.88 15.24
N SER A 313 -13.36 -16.86 16.06
CA SER A 313 -13.58 -18.25 15.74
C SER A 313 -15.09 -18.54 15.83
N GLY A 314 -15.78 -18.62 14.69
CA GLY A 314 -17.10 -19.25 14.64
C GLY A 314 -18.20 -18.51 13.89
N SER A 315 -18.30 -18.81 12.60
CA SER A 315 -19.48 -19.51 12.07
C SER A 315 -19.11 -20.29 10.81
N GLY A 316 -18.53 -21.49 10.98
CA GLY A 316 -18.40 -22.47 9.88
C GLY A 316 -17.56 -22.07 8.66
N SER A 317 -16.65 -21.12 8.80
CA SER A 317 -15.61 -20.72 7.84
C SER A 317 -14.68 -19.74 8.60
N LEU A 318 -13.51 -19.37 8.06
CA LEU A 318 -12.58 -18.38 8.68
C LEU A 318 -13.34 -17.13 9.13
N GLY A 319 -14.43 -16.78 8.45
CA GLY A 319 -15.44 -15.85 8.96
C GLY A 319 -15.00 -14.40 8.95
N TYR A 320 -13.79 -14.11 8.46
CA TYR A 320 -13.28 -12.77 8.25
C TYR A 320 -12.51 -12.64 6.93
N VAL A 321 -12.53 -11.43 6.38
CA VAL A 321 -11.71 -11.01 5.24
C VAL A 321 -10.61 -10.09 5.75
N LEU A 322 -9.42 -10.20 5.17
CA LEU A 322 -8.30 -9.30 5.42
C LEU A 322 -8.15 -8.29 4.27
N SER A 323 -7.63 -7.13 4.62
CA SER A 323 -7.08 -6.14 3.69
C SER A 323 -5.65 -6.52 3.31
N CYS A 324 -5.20 -6.15 2.11
CA CYS A 324 -3.82 -6.40 1.70
C CYS A 324 -2.79 -5.76 2.66
N LEU A 325 -3.11 -4.60 3.21
CA LEU A 325 -2.21 -3.87 4.11
C LEU A 325 -2.28 -4.33 5.57
N ASP A 326 -3.13 -5.30 5.90
CA ASP A 326 -3.09 -5.96 7.21
C ASP A 326 -1.78 -6.75 7.38
N CYS A 327 -1.22 -7.25 6.26
CA CYS A 327 0.00 -8.05 6.24
C CYS A 327 1.17 -7.41 5.49
N HIS A 328 0.92 -6.56 4.48
CA HIS A 328 1.96 -6.03 3.60
C HIS A 328 2.24 -4.54 3.77
N GLU A 329 3.50 -4.16 3.62
CA GLU A 329 3.94 -2.79 3.45
C GLU A 329 3.88 -2.39 1.97
N PRO A 330 3.28 -1.25 1.61
CA PRO A 330 3.09 -0.89 0.20
C PRO A 330 4.37 -0.38 -0.49
N HIS A 331 5.37 0.10 0.27
CA HIS A 331 6.60 0.67 -0.31
C HIS A 331 7.79 -0.29 -0.16
N GLY A 332 8.09 -0.69 1.08
CA GLY A 332 9.21 -1.56 1.41
C GLY A 332 9.18 -2.03 2.86
N SER A 333 9.85 -3.15 3.09
CA SER A 333 9.96 -3.83 4.38
C SER A 333 11.32 -4.53 4.54
N PRO A 334 11.83 -4.66 5.77
CA PRO A 334 12.94 -5.59 6.05
C PRO A 334 12.58 -7.07 5.86
N ASN A 335 11.28 -7.42 5.85
CA ASN A 335 10.80 -8.79 5.71
C ASN A 335 10.43 -9.12 4.25
N ALA A 336 10.68 -10.37 3.86
CA ALA A 336 10.39 -10.88 2.54
C ALA A 336 8.92 -10.69 2.17
N PHE A 337 8.65 -10.55 0.87
CA PHE A 337 7.30 -10.32 0.34
C PHE A 337 6.61 -9.08 0.90
N LEU A 338 7.41 -8.09 1.30
CA LEU A 338 6.95 -6.86 1.89
C LEU A 338 6.12 -7.07 3.18
N ILE A 339 6.31 -8.18 3.89
CA ILE A 339 5.54 -8.45 5.11
C ILE A 339 5.83 -7.37 6.16
N ARG A 340 4.80 -6.90 6.84
CA ARG A 340 4.91 -5.91 7.92
C ARG A 340 5.80 -6.41 9.06
N LYS A 341 6.38 -5.50 9.83
CA LYS A 341 7.14 -5.86 11.05
C LYS A 341 6.22 -6.16 12.25
N GLU A 342 4.95 -5.78 12.11
CA GLU A 342 3.91 -5.95 13.10
C GLU A 342 2.59 -6.25 12.38
N VAL A 343 1.88 -7.23 12.93
CA VAL A 343 0.53 -7.64 12.51
C VAL A 343 -0.30 -7.88 13.76
N ASN A 344 -1.58 -7.49 13.71
CA ASN A 344 -2.59 -7.74 14.74
C ASN A 344 -2.19 -7.31 16.18
N GLY A 345 -1.71 -6.07 16.33
CA GLY A 345 -1.43 -5.48 17.63
C GLY A 345 -0.08 -5.84 18.26
N GLY A 346 0.85 -6.41 17.48
CA GLY A 346 2.17 -6.76 18.00
C GLY A 346 3.19 -7.11 16.92
N ALA A 347 4.47 -6.92 17.28
CA ALA A 347 5.61 -7.26 16.43
C ALA A 347 5.65 -8.75 16.08
N LEU A 348 6.19 -9.07 14.90
CA LEU A 348 6.49 -10.46 14.53
C LEU A 348 7.53 -11.05 15.50
N GLY A 349 7.47 -12.37 15.72
CA GLY A 349 8.44 -13.09 16.58
C GLY A 349 9.89 -13.08 16.07
N GLY A 350 10.10 -12.68 14.82
CA GLY A 350 11.40 -12.55 14.18
C GLY A 350 11.32 -11.97 12.77
N GLY A 351 12.45 -11.94 12.07
CA GLY A 351 12.52 -11.51 10.67
C GLY A 351 12.18 -12.63 9.70
N ILE A 352 11.47 -12.32 8.63
CA ILE A 352 11.14 -13.28 7.56
C ILE A 352 12.08 -13.00 6.38
N ALA A 353 13.07 -13.87 6.17
CA ALA A 353 14.09 -13.62 5.14
C ALA A 353 13.75 -14.22 3.76
N SER A 354 12.89 -15.24 3.69
CA SER A 354 12.57 -15.92 2.44
C SER A 354 11.27 -16.74 2.50
N PHE A 355 10.89 -17.35 1.38
CA PHE A 355 9.71 -18.20 1.28
C PHE A 355 9.89 -19.62 1.82
N SER A 356 11.10 -20.05 2.18
CA SER A 356 11.42 -21.46 2.43
C SER A 356 11.81 -21.77 3.88
N THR A 357 11.69 -20.79 4.77
CA THR A 357 12.08 -20.95 6.17
C THR A 357 10.88 -21.16 7.06
N THR A 358 11.11 -21.80 8.21
CA THR A 358 10.09 -21.93 9.25
C THR A 358 9.60 -20.57 9.73
N ASP A 359 10.35 -19.49 9.54
CA ASP A 359 10.09 -18.10 9.96
C ASP A 359 8.71 -17.56 9.57
N TRP A 360 8.02 -18.15 8.58
CA TRP A 360 6.64 -17.78 8.27
C TRP A 360 5.67 -17.96 9.44
N HIS A 361 5.96 -18.85 10.40
CA HIS A 361 5.19 -18.92 11.64
C HIS A 361 5.12 -17.57 12.36
N TYR A 362 6.17 -16.74 12.31
CA TYR A 362 6.16 -15.41 12.93
C TYR A 362 5.03 -14.50 12.45
N LEU A 363 4.58 -14.66 11.21
CA LEU A 363 3.40 -13.97 10.70
C LEU A 363 2.12 -14.69 11.11
N CYS A 364 2.06 -16.00 10.89
CA CYS A 364 0.85 -16.80 11.13
C CYS A 364 0.42 -16.77 12.61
N ASP A 365 1.37 -16.87 13.55
CA ASP A 365 1.17 -16.77 15.00
C ASP A 365 0.66 -15.40 15.47
N ARG A 366 0.52 -14.42 14.55
CA ARG A 366 -0.14 -13.16 14.89
C ARG A 366 -1.65 -13.25 14.87
N CYS A 367 -2.20 -14.25 14.19
CA CYS A 367 -3.63 -14.42 13.99
C CYS A 367 -4.10 -15.85 14.26
N HIS A 368 -3.24 -16.86 14.16
CA HIS A 368 -3.57 -18.26 14.37
C HIS A 368 -2.96 -18.76 15.67
N GLN A 369 -3.74 -19.56 16.39
CA GLN A 369 -3.29 -20.17 17.64
C GLN A 369 -2.38 -21.36 17.37
N ASP A 370 -1.22 -21.37 18.02
CA ASP A 370 -0.35 -22.52 18.03
C ASP A 370 -0.89 -23.62 18.98
N ASP A 371 -0.30 -24.81 18.89
CA ASP A 371 -0.73 -25.96 19.68
C ASP A 371 -0.56 -25.73 21.19
N LYS A 372 0.42 -24.93 21.61
CA LYS A 372 0.70 -24.67 23.03
C LYS A 372 -0.31 -23.69 23.62
N GLU A 373 -0.75 -22.70 22.85
CA GLU A 373 -1.84 -21.79 23.17
C GLU A 373 -3.15 -22.56 23.34
N LEU A 374 -3.40 -23.54 22.47
CA LEU A 374 -4.55 -24.44 22.57
C LEU A 374 -4.44 -25.45 23.72
N TYR A 375 -3.24 -25.97 23.97
CA TYR A 375 -3.00 -26.98 24.99
C TYR A 375 -1.58 -26.91 25.55
N ALA A 376 -1.46 -26.46 26.81
CA ALA A 376 -0.19 -26.12 27.47
C ALA A 376 0.89 -27.23 27.53
N SER A 377 0.56 -28.50 27.23
CA SER A 377 1.55 -29.60 27.16
C SER A 377 2.17 -29.80 25.78
N CYS A 378 1.68 -29.09 24.77
CA CYS A 378 2.23 -29.09 23.41
C CYS A 378 3.49 -28.20 23.30
N GLN A 379 4.17 -28.28 22.16
CA GLN A 379 5.35 -27.45 21.87
C GLN A 379 4.93 -26.11 21.24
N GLU A 380 5.79 -25.09 21.38
CA GLU A 380 5.64 -23.80 20.70
C GLU A 380 5.87 -23.95 19.18
N ASP A 381 5.22 -23.05 18.44
CA ASP A 381 5.27 -22.92 16.97
C ASP A 381 4.94 -24.25 16.28
N HIS A 382 3.97 -24.99 16.84
CA HIS A 382 3.43 -26.22 16.28
C HIS A 382 1.96 -26.02 15.95
N TYR A 383 1.52 -26.63 14.85
CA TYR A 383 0.15 -26.51 14.35
C TYR A 383 -0.43 -27.89 14.05
N TYR A 384 -0.09 -28.90 14.86
CA TYR A 384 -0.62 -30.24 14.67
C TYR A 384 -2.13 -30.27 14.95
N LEU A 385 -2.59 -29.62 16.01
CA LEU A 385 -4.00 -29.65 16.42
C LEU A 385 -4.89 -29.02 15.35
N ILE A 386 -4.49 -27.88 14.80
CA ILE A 386 -5.27 -27.16 13.80
C ILE A 386 -5.33 -27.90 12.44
N HIS A 387 -4.28 -28.66 12.08
CA HIS A 387 -4.20 -29.41 10.80
C HIS A 387 -4.62 -30.88 10.88
N HIS A 388 -4.72 -31.47 12.08
CA HIS A 388 -5.01 -32.90 12.25
C HIS A 388 -6.14 -33.21 13.23
N ASN A 389 -6.69 -32.21 13.93
CA ASN A 389 -7.75 -32.43 14.91
C ASN A 389 -8.97 -31.56 14.61
N THR A 390 -10.06 -32.23 14.22
CA THR A 390 -11.38 -31.61 13.96
C THR A 390 -11.99 -30.85 15.15
N THR A 391 -11.40 -30.96 16.35
CA THR A 391 -11.79 -30.22 17.57
C THR A 391 -11.16 -28.83 17.65
N TYR A 392 -10.05 -28.57 16.95
CA TYR A 392 -9.32 -27.29 17.01
C TYR A 392 -9.14 -26.63 15.63
N GLY A 393 -9.58 -27.32 14.59
CA GLY A 393 -9.62 -26.83 13.22
C GLY A 393 -10.25 -27.92 12.36
N GLY A 394 -11.27 -27.56 11.59
CA GLY A 394 -11.98 -28.48 10.71
C GLY A 394 -11.42 -28.54 9.29
N ASP A 395 -10.28 -27.91 9.01
CA ASP A 395 -9.60 -28.02 7.71
C ASP A 395 -8.49 -29.11 7.65
N PRO A 396 -8.58 -30.29 8.33
CA PRO A 396 -7.64 -31.36 8.10
C PRO A 396 -7.97 -31.97 6.74
N TYR A 397 -7.34 -31.40 5.72
CA TYR A 397 -7.44 -31.82 4.35
C TYR A 397 -7.04 -33.29 4.10
N TYR A 398 -6.31 -33.91 5.04
CA TYR A 398 -5.85 -35.30 4.95
C TYR A 398 -6.63 -36.22 5.91
N THR A 399 -7.17 -37.31 5.36
CA THR A 399 -7.67 -38.41 6.18
C THR A 399 -6.51 -39.07 6.94
N GLY A 400 -6.72 -39.37 8.22
CA GLY A 400 -5.69 -39.96 9.08
C GLY A 400 -5.09 -41.24 8.48
N GLY A 401 -3.77 -41.28 8.29
CA GLY A 401 -3.03 -42.45 7.78
C GLY A 401 -1.98 -42.17 6.71
N SER A 402 -2.04 -41.01 6.05
CA SER A 402 -1.10 -40.64 4.96
C SER A 402 0.06 -39.75 5.43
N CYS A 403 0.53 -39.88 6.67
CA CYS A 403 1.47 -38.91 7.25
C CYS A 403 2.77 -38.71 6.44
N SER A 404 3.19 -39.72 5.66
CA SER A 404 4.36 -39.65 4.79
C SER A 404 4.18 -38.79 3.53
N SER A 405 2.95 -38.42 3.15
CA SER A 405 2.72 -37.48 2.04
C SER A 405 3.17 -36.07 2.38
N CYS A 406 3.12 -35.71 3.66
CA CYS A 406 3.46 -34.38 4.13
C CYS A 406 4.75 -34.38 4.96
N HIS A 407 4.98 -35.40 5.80
CA HIS A 407 6.08 -35.38 6.76
C HIS A 407 7.07 -36.54 6.58
N SER A 408 8.36 -36.25 6.74
CA SER A 408 9.38 -37.28 6.93
C SER A 408 9.43 -37.75 8.40
N GLY A 409 9.80 -39.01 8.68
CA GLY A 409 10.03 -39.54 10.04
C GLY A 409 8.83 -40.21 10.74
N SER A 410 9.07 -40.71 11.96
CA SER A 410 8.10 -41.43 12.81
C SER A 410 7.61 -40.59 13.99
N GLY A 411 6.31 -40.65 14.31
CA GLY A 411 5.69 -39.90 15.40
C GLY A 411 4.47 -39.09 14.94
N SER A 412 3.53 -38.84 15.86
CA SER A 412 2.33 -38.02 15.66
C SER A 412 1.93 -37.34 16.96
N GLY A 413 1.40 -36.13 16.88
CA GLY A 413 0.93 -35.36 18.04
C GLY A 413 1.62 -34.01 18.18
N CYS A 414 0.99 -33.09 18.92
CA CYS A 414 1.49 -31.73 19.14
C CYS A 414 2.81 -31.65 19.93
N GLY A 415 3.19 -32.74 20.62
CA GLY A 415 4.49 -32.89 21.28
C GLY A 415 5.59 -33.51 20.41
N SER A 416 5.26 -33.89 19.16
CA SER A 416 6.18 -34.63 18.29
C SER A 416 7.15 -33.70 17.57
N SER A 417 8.46 -33.96 17.69
CA SER A 417 9.51 -33.27 16.91
C SER A 417 9.61 -33.75 15.45
N ARG A 418 8.50 -34.22 14.87
CA ARG A 418 8.49 -34.61 13.45
C ARG A 418 8.77 -33.36 12.63
N SER A 419 9.41 -33.49 11.47
CA SER A 419 9.80 -32.33 10.65
C SER A 419 8.59 -31.40 10.46
N LYS A 420 8.60 -30.26 11.17
CA LYS A 420 7.63 -29.17 11.02
C LYS A 420 7.57 -28.84 9.52
N LYS A 421 6.38 -28.66 8.97
CA LYS A 421 6.25 -28.21 7.59
C LYS A 421 6.37 -26.69 7.56
N VAL A 422 7.04 -26.20 6.53
CA VAL A 422 7.10 -24.78 6.25
C VAL A 422 5.70 -24.37 5.77
N CYS A 423 5.09 -23.35 6.38
CA CYS A 423 3.70 -22.95 6.09
C CYS A 423 3.49 -22.72 4.59
N THR A 424 4.44 -22.04 3.95
CA THR A 424 4.43 -21.68 2.53
C THR A 424 4.66 -22.85 1.56
N ASP A 425 4.93 -24.06 2.03
CA ASP A 425 4.81 -25.26 1.18
C ASP A 425 3.35 -25.42 0.68
N CYS A 426 2.39 -24.95 1.48
CA CYS A 426 0.95 -25.07 1.19
C CYS A 426 0.22 -23.72 1.20
N HIS A 427 0.57 -22.79 2.09
CA HIS A 427 -0.14 -21.53 2.29
C HIS A 427 0.50 -20.38 1.50
N TYR A 428 -0.03 -20.09 0.31
CA TYR A 428 0.36 -18.94 -0.50
C TYR A 428 -0.74 -18.54 -1.49
N HIS A 429 -0.73 -17.30 -2.00
CA HIS A 429 -1.74 -16.84 -2.96
C HIS A 429 -1.89 -17.76 -4.17
N GLY A 430 -3.13 -18.15 -4.48
CA GLY A 430 -3.46 -19.07 -5.56
C GLY A 430 -3.09 -20.53 -5.28
N SER A 431 -2.72 -20.88 -4.05
CA SER A 431 -2.41 -22.25 -3.67
C SER A 431 -3.67 -23.13 -3.62
N THR A 432 -3.56 -24.30 -4.23
CA THR A 432 -4.57 -25.35 -4.15
C THR A 432 -3.90 -26.70 -3.92
N HIS A 433 -4.64 -27.63 -3.32
CA HIS A 433 -4.21 -29.00 -3.16
C HIS A 433 -5.34 -29.97 -3.53
N THR A 434 -5.04 -31.03 -4.29
CA THR A 434 -6.01 -32.07 -4.70
C THR A 434 -5.73 -33.44 -4.05
N TYR A 435 -6.73 -34.02 -3.38
CA TYR A 435 -6.64 -35.26 -2.59
C TYR A 435 -8.00 -35.95 -2.65
N ASP A 436 -7.97 -37.26 -2.90
CA ASP A 436 -9.16 -38.08 -3.12
C ASP A 436 -10.18 -37.45 -4.09
N GLY A 437 -9.67 -36.84 -5.17
CA GLY A 437 -10.47 -36.18 -6.19
C GLY A 437 -11.07 -34.83 -5.80
N THR A 438 -10.89 -34.37 -4.57
CA THR A 438 -11.36 -33.06 -4.09
C THR A 438 -10.21 -32.05 -4.09
N THR A 439 -10.43 -30.88 -4.69
CA THR A 439 -9.46 -29.77 -4.72
C THR A 439 -9.86 -28.72 -3.72
N TRP A 440 -8.91 -28.32 -2.88
CA TRP A 440 -9.11 -27.38 -1.79
C TRP A 440 -8.15 -26.22 -1.99
N ARG A 441 -8.62 -25.02 -1.64
CA ARG A 441 -7.73 -23.86 -1.51
C ARG A 441 -6.99 -23.95 -0.20
N THR A 442 -5.73 -23.57 -0.20
CA THR A 442 -4.88 -23.63 0.99
C THR A 442 -4.54 -22.23 1.50
N PHE A 443 -4.89 -21.16 0.79
CA PHE A 443 -4.75 -19.78 1.24
C PHE A 443 -5.97 -18.96 0.88
#